data_AF-A0A6A6DHB7-F1
#
_entry.id   AF-A0A6A6DHB7-F1
#
_cell.length_a   1.000
_cell.length_b   1.000
_cell.length_c   1.000
_cell.angle_alpha   90.00
_cell.angle_beta   90.00
_cell.angle_gamma   90.00
#
_symmetry.space_group_name_H-M   'P 1'
#
loop_
_entity.id
_entity.type
_entity.pdbx_description
1 polymer ?
#
loop_
_entity_poly.entity_id
_entity_poly.type
_entity_poly.pdbx_seq_one_letter_code
_entity_poly.pdbx_strand_id
1 'polypeptide(L)'
;MKIMSNESAEATPSTPNRPSYPAPPDTWRRARFFKDYNNHNNKPMSPITQQNSILGRTGRRWMAERHQYSSPIAIHHMRKLKAKEQGHKLRPPFQIPQETLDKMCSAATNPVQ
;
A
#
# COMPACT_ATOMS: atom_id res chain seq x y z
N MET A 1 67.79 18.60 20.24
CA MET A 1 67.05 17.60 19.46
C MET A 1 66.44 16.60 20.43
N LYS A 2 65.11 16.52 20.52
CA LYS A 2 64.40 15.49 21.30
C LYS A 2 63.35 14.88 20.38
N ILE A 3 63.54 13.61 20.07
CA ILE A 3 62.63 12.72 19.32
C ILE A 3 61.56 12.22 20.32
N MET A 4 60.44 11.69 19.81
CA MET A 4 59.40 10.87 20.47
C MET A 4 58.12 11.67 20.80
N SER A 5 56.89 11.30 20.43
CA SER A 5 56.35 10.08 19.81
C SER A 5 55.05 10.43 19.08
N ASN A 6 54.81 9.83 17.91
CA ASN A 6 53.48 9.77 17.32
C ASN A 6 52.69 8.67 18.04
N GLU A 7 51.90 9.04 19.05
CA GLU A 7 50.87 8.14 19.59
C GLU A 7 49.65 8.20 18.67
N SER A 8 49.56 7.17 17.81
CA SER A 8 48.37 6.82 17.06
C SER A 8 47.27 6.43 18.06
N ALA A 9 46.42 7.38 18.43
CA ALA A 9 45.18 7.09 19.12
C ALA A 9 44.24 6.38 18.14
N GLU A 10 44.17 5.04 18.22
CA GLU A 10 43.12 4.26 17.57
C GLU A 10 41.76 4.71 18.13
N ALA A 11 41.11 5.64 17.42
CA ALA A 11 39.72 5.97 17.66
C ALA A 11 38.88 4.74 17.32
N THR A 12 38.40 4.05 18.36
CA THR A 12 37.40 2.99 18.22
C THR A 12 36.23 3.52 17.38
N PRO A 13 35.72 2.76 16.38
CA PRO A 13 34.63 3.23 15.55
C PRO A 13 33.37 3.40 16.40
N SER A 14 33.03 4.64 16.74
CA SER A 14 31.81 4.98 17.44
C SER A 14 30.63 4.76 16.50
N THR A 15 29.72 3.86 16.86
CA THR A 15 28.49 3.66 16.08
C THR A 15 27.65 4.93 16.21
N PRO A 16 27.33 5.63 15.10
CA PRO A 16 26.54 6.85 15.17
C PRO A 16 25.17 6.55 15.77
N ASN A 17 24.70 7.42 16.67
CA ASN A 17 23.38 7.31 17.27
C ASN A 17 22.32 7.22 16.18
N ARG A 18 21.67 6.05 16.07
CA ARG A 18 20.60 5.84 15.11
C ARG A 18 19.43 6.75 15.50
N PRO A 19 18.85 7.53 14.57
CA PRO A 19 17.65 8.30 14.87
C PRO A 19 16.56 7.36 15.38
N SER A 20 15.83 7.81 16.41
CA SER A 20 14.74 7.07 17.03
C SER A 20 13.81 6.50 15.96
N TYR A 21 13.38 5.24 16.14
CA TYR A 21 12.41 4.62 15.24
C TYR A 21 11.20 5.55 15.11
N PRO A 22 10.68 5.77 13.89
CA PRO A 22 9.46 6.56 13.73
C PRO A 22 8.36 5.93 14.57
N ALA A 23 7.56 6.78 15.22
CA ALA A 23 6.42 6.31 15.99
C ALA A 23 5.58 5.34 15.12
N PRO A 24 5.07 4.23 15.69
CA PRO A 24 4.21 3.33 14.96
C PRO A 24 3.12 4.14 14.27
N PRO A 25 2.85 3.90 12.97
CA PRO A 25 1.84 4.66 12.26
C PRO A 25 0.51 4.52 13.01
N ASP A 26 -0.13 5.63 13.34
CA ASP A 26 -1.45 5.63 13.99
C ASP A 26 -2.50 5.09 13.01
N THR A 27 -2.67 3.77 13.03
CA THR A 27 -3.56 3.03 12.14
C THR A 27 -5.02 3.27 12.48
N TRP A 28 -5.33 3.53 13.75
CA TRP A 28 -6.70 3.66 14.22
C TRP A 28 -7.33 5.01 13.86
N ARG A 29 -6.60 6.12 14.02
CA ARG A 29 -7.08 7.44 13.55
C ARG A 29 -7.27 7.46 12.04
N ARG A 30 -6.35 6.82 11.30
CA ARG A 30 -6.47 6.69 9.83
C ARG A 30 -7.69 5.86 9.42
N ALA A 31 -7.93 4.73 10.09
CA ALA A 31 -9.10 3.90 9.83
C ALA A 31 -10.41 4.64 10.14
N ARG A 32 -10.48 5.34 11.28
CA ARG A 32 -11.63 6.15 11.68
C ARG A 32 -11.91 7.28 10.68
N PHE A 33 -10.88 8.01 10.27
CA PHE A 33 -10.99 9.05 9.25
C PHE A 33 -11.60 8.51 7.95
N PHE A 34 -11.14 7.36 7.44
CA PHE A 34 -11.69 6.80 6.21
C PHE A 34 -13.12 6.29 6.38
N LYS A 35 -13.47 5.74 7.54
CA LYS A 35 -14.85 5.36 7.85
C LYS A 35 -15.77 6.58 7.80
N ASP A 36 -15.41 7.66 8.46
CA ASP A 36 -16.19 8.90 8.50
C ASP A 36 -16.26 9.57 7.12
N TYR A 37 -15.15 9.55 6.37
CA TYR A 37 -15.11 10.04 4.99
C TYR A 37 -16.09 9.30 4.08
N ASN A 38 -16.07 7.96 4.11
CA ASN A 38 -16.97 7.14 3.28
C ASN A 38 -18.45 7.30 3.68
N ASN A 39 -18.73 7.54 4.96
CA ASN A 39 -20.10 7.77 5.46
C ASN A 39 -20.63 9.17 5.12
N HIS A 40 -19.75 10.10 4.77
CA HIS A 40 -20.07 11.50 4.52
C HIS A 40 -19.54 11.97 3.15
N ASN A 41 -19.79 11.19 2.09
CA ASN A 41 -19.32 11.45 0.72
C ASN A 41 -19.66 12.85 0.16
N ASN A 42 -20.68 13.52 0.70
CA ASN A 42 -21.12 14.84 0.24
C ASN A 42 -20.54 16.01 1.06
N LYS A 43 -19.79 15.74 2.14
CA LYS A 43 -19.19 16.78 2.98
C LYS A 43 -17.76 17.08 2.53
N PRO A 44 -17.31 18.34 2.62
CA PRO A 44 -15.89 18.65 2.41
C PRO A 44 -15.02 17.90 3.42
N MET A 45 -13.77 17.62 3.07
CA MET A 45 -12.85 16.86 3.94
C MET A 45 -12.52 17.61 5.24
N SER A 46 -12.58 18.94 5.24
CA SER A 46 -12.23 19.80 6.38
C SER A 46 -13.00 19.47 7.68
N PRO A 47 -14.34 19.41 7.71
CA PRO A 47 -15.08 19.02 8.91
C PRO A 47 -14.76 17.59 9.39
N ILE A 48 -14.47 16.68 8.46
CA ILE A 48 -14.13 15.28 8.78
C ILE A 48 -12.75 15.21 9.45
N THR A 49 -11.79 16.02 8.98
CA THR A 49 -10.47 16.13 9.62
C THR A 49 -10.55 16.75 11.01
N GLN A 50 -11.42 17.75 11.21
CA GLN A 50 -11.65 18.38 12.50
C GLN A 50 -12.29 17.41 13.50
N GLN A 51 -13.31 16.65 13.07
CA GLN A 51 -13.97 15.63 13.90
C GLN A 51 -13.01 14.51 14.34
N ASN A 52 -12.03 14.19 13.50
CA ASN A 52 -11.02 13.17 13.77
C ASN A 52 -9.77 13.71 14.48
N SER A 53 -9.75 15.00 14.87
CA SER A 53 -8.60 15.66 15.49
C SER A 53 -7.30 15.48 14.70
N ILE A 54 -7.39 15.56 13.36
CA ILE A 54 -6.25 15.47 12.45
C ILE A 54 -6.06 16.76 11.67
N LEU A 55 -4.81 17.06 11.34
CA LEU A 55 -4.48 18.20 10.47
C LEU A 55 -5.03 17.96 9.06
N GLY A 56 -5.55 19.01 8.43
CA GLY A 56 -6.03 18.93 7.04
C GLY A 56 -4.96 18.46 6.04
N ARG A 57 -3.68 18.80 6.28
CA ARG A 57 -2.55 18.27 5.50
C ARG A 57 -2.43 16.75 5.60
N THR A 58 -2.61 16.19 6.79
CA THR A 58 -2.58 14.74 7.03
C THR A 58 -3.72 14.04 6.31
N GLY A 59 -4.94 14.60 6.39
CA GLY A 59 -6.09 14.08 5.64
C GLY A 59 -5.85 14.05 4.13
N ARG A 60 -5.34 15.15 3.55
CA ARG A 60 -4.99 15.21 2.12
C ARG A 60 -3.94 14.17 1.73
N ARG A 61 -2.88 14.02 2.53
CA ARG A 61 -1.84 13.02 2.31
C ARG A 61 -2.43 11.61 2.31
N TRP A 62 -3.26 11.28 3.29
CA TRP A 62 -3.90 9.96 3.37
C TRP A 62 -4.84 9.69 2.19
N MET A 63 -5.55 10.71 1.70
CA MET A 63 -6.38 10.59 0.49
C MET A 63 -5.52 10.38 -0.77
N ALA A 64 -4.42 11.11 -0.93
CA ALA A 64 -3.50 10.91 -2.04
C ALA A 64 -2.89 9.50 -2.03
N GLU A 65 -2.45 9.02 -0.87
CA GLU A 65 -1.98 7.65 -0.68
C GLU A 65 -3.10 6.65 -1.01
N ARG A 66 -4.33 6.88 -0.53
CA ARG A 66 -5.49 6.02 -0.87
C ARG A 66 -5.71 5.97 -2.37
N HIS A 67 -5.69 7.09 -3.09
CA HIS A 67 -5.84 7.10 -4.54
C HIS A 67 -4.71 6.32 -5.25
N GLN A 68 -3.47 6.49 -4.82
CA GLN A 68 -2.32 5.78 -5.38
C GLN A 68 -2.47 4.25 -5.24
N TYR A 69 -2.85 3.79 -4.04
CA TYR A 69 -3.05 2.36 -3.77
C TYR A 69 -4.37 1.80 -4.30
N SER A 70 -5.36 2.65 -4.56
CA SER A 70 -6.64 2.25 -5.18
C SER A 70 -6.56 2.19 -6.71
N SER A 71 -5.41 2.52 -7.32
CA SER A 71 -5.23 2.38 -8.76
C SER A 71 -5.39 0.91 -9.18
N PRO A 72 -5.97 0.63 -10.37
CA PRO A 72 -6.12 -0.75 -10.85
C PRO A 72 -4.80 -1.53 -10.85
N ILE A 73 -3.70 -0.86 -11.18
CA ILE A 73 -2.34 -1.41 -11.18
C ILE A 73 -1.89 -1.77 -9.76
N ALA A 74 -2.03 -0.86 -8.80
CA ALA A 74 -1.65 -1.12 -7.42
C ALA A 74 -2.49 -2.25 -6.80
N ILE A 75 -3.80 -2.27 -7.07
CA ILE A 75 -4.70 -3.35 -6.65
C ILE A 75 -4.24 -4.69 -7.24
N HIS A 76 -3.93 -4.73 -8.54
CA HIS A 76 -3.42 -5.94 -9.20
C HIS A 76 -2.11 -6.43 -8.56
N HIS A 77 -1.17 -5.52 -8.31
CA HIS A 77 0.10 -5.84 -7.64
C HIS A 77 -0.12 -6.46 -6.25
N MET A 78 -1.01 -5.86 -5.44
CA MET A 78 -1.34 -6.39 -4.11
C MET A 78 -2.00 -7.78 -4.19
N ARG A 79 -2.93 -7.98 -5.13
CA ARG A 79 -3.55 -9.30 -5.35
C ARG A 79 -2.51 -10.34 -5.76
N LYS A 80 -1.54 -9.97 -6.59
CA LYS A 80 -0.46 -10.85 -7.06
C LYS A 80 0.45 -11.28 -5.90
N LEU A 81 0.82 -10.35 -5.02
CA LEU A 81 1.61 -10.64 -3.82
C LEU A 81 0.87 -11.60 -2.87
N LYS A 82 -0.41 -11.32 -2.58
CA LYS A 82 -1.24 -12.19 -1.74
C LYS A 82 -1.41 -13.60 -2.31
N ALA A 83 -1.60 -13.71 -3.62
CA ALA A 83 -1.69 -15.02 -4.28
C ALA A 83 -0.38 -15.82 -4.12
N LYS A 84 0.76 -15.16 -4.31
CA LYS A 84 2.09 -15.75 -4.11
C LYS A 84 2.31 -16.23 -2.67
N GLU A 85 1.92 -15.41 -1.68
CA GLU A 85 2.01 -15.75 -0.25
C GLU A 85 1.18 -16.99 0.08
N GLN A 86 0.00 -17.12 -0.52
CA GLN A 86 -0.88 -18.28 -0.41
C GLN A 86 -0.50 -19.44 -1.36
N GLY A 87 0.67 -19.38 -2.01
CA GLY A 87 1.20 -20.47 -2.84
C GLY A 87 0.49 -20.72 -4.18
N HIS A 88 -0.34 -19.79 -4.66
CA HIS A 88 -1.07 -19.96 -5.92
C HIS A 88 -0.85 -18.79 -6.89
N LYS A 89 -1.17 -19.01 -8.18
CA LYS A 89 -1.09 -17.98 -9.21
C LYS A 89 -2.33 -17.10 -9.20
N LEU A 90 -2.15 -15.80 -9.37
CA LEU A 90 -3.26 -14.86 -9.52
C LEU A 90 -4.02 -15.16 -10.82
N ARG A 91 -5.29 -15.54 -10.70
CA ARG A 91 -6.20 -15.80 -11.84
C ARG A 91 -6.91 -14.52 -12.31
N PRO A 92 -7.38 -14.50 -13.57
CA PRO A 92 -8.26 -13.44 -14.04
C PRO A 92 -9.47 -13.24 -13.12
N PRO A 93 -9.95 -11.99 -12.93
CA PRO A 93 -11.06 -11.71 -12.02
C PRO A 93 -12.38 -12.36 -12.44
N PHE A 94 -12.57 -12.58 -13.75
CA PHE A 94 -13.69 -13.36 -14.27
C PHE A 94 -13.14 -14.68 -14.83
N GLN A 95 -13.77 -15.78 -14.46
CA GLN A 95 -13.55 -17.08 -15.09
C GLN A 95 -14.86 -17.50 -15.71
N ILE A 96 -14.84 -17.79 -17.01
CA ILE A 96 -15.97 -18.41 -17.69
C ILE A 96 -15.91 -19.90 -17.34
N PRO A 97 -17.01 -20.53 -16.86
CA PRO A 97 -17.04 -21.96 -16.66
C PRO A 97 -16.66 -22.69 -17.94
N GLN A 98 -15.87 -23.77 -17.83
CA GLN A 98 -15.37 -24.48 -19.01
C GLN A 98 -16.52 -24.96 -19.92
N GLU A 99 -17.62 -25.43 -19.33
CA GLU A 99 -18.84 -25.82 -20.06
C GLU A 99 -19.41 -24.69 -20.93
N THR A 100 -19.31 -23.43 -20.47
CA THR A 100 -19.77 -22.27 -21.23
C THR A 100 -18.83 -21.98 -22.41
N LEU A 101 -17.52 -22.10 -22.21
CA LEU A 101 -16.53 -22.00 -23.29
C LEU A 101 -16.74 -23.08 -24.35
N ASP A 102 -16.91 -24.33 -23.92
CA ASP A 102 -17.10 -25.47 -24.82
C ASP A 102 -18.40 -25.32 -25.63
N LYS A 103 -19.46 -24.79 -25.02
CA LYS A 103 -20.72 -24.48 -25.72
C LYS A 103 -20.53 -23.38 -26.77
N MET A 104 -19.81 -22.30 -26.45
CA MET A 104 -19.54 -21.20 -27.40
C MET A 104 -18.65 -21.66 -28.58
N CYS A 105 -17.72 -22.58 -28.33
CA CYS A 105 -16.81 -23.14 -29.34
C CYS A 105 -17.40 -24.33 -30.11
N SER A 106 -18.60 -24.80 -29.75
CA SER A 106 -19.26 -25.91 -30.45
C SER A 106 -19.70 -25.49 -31.87
N ALA A 107 -19.38 -26.35 -32.86
CA ALA A 107 -19.73 -26.18 -34.27
C ALA A 107 -21.25 -25.98 -34.50
N ALA A 108 -22.08 -26.53 -33.62
CA ALA A 108 -23.53 -26.42 -33.69
C ALA A 108 -24.06 -25.00 -33.41
N THR A 109 -23.25 -24.13 -32.78
CA THR A 109 -23.67 -22.78 -32.35
C THR A 109 -22.91 -21.68 -33.08
N ASN A 110 -21.80 -21.99 -33.76
CA ASN A 110 -21.02 -21.02 -34.51
C ASN A 110 -21.36 -21.09 -36.01
N PRO A 111 -22.10 -20.11 -36.58
CA PRO A 111 -22.63 -20.17 -37.95
C PRO A 111 -21.56 -20.00 -39.04
N VAL A 112 -20.28 -19.98 -38.68
CA VAL A 112 -19.15 -19.87 -39.61
C VAL A 112 -18.42 -21.22 -39.64
N GLN A 113 -18.98 -22.17 -40.38
CA GLN A 113 -18.27 -23.35 -40.89
C GLN A 113 -18.50 -23.46 -42.39
#